data_AF-A0A378WIX0-F1
#
_entry.id   AF-A0A378WIX0-F1
#
_cell.length_a   1.000
_cell.length_b   1.000
_cell.length_c   1.000
_cell.angle_alpha   90.00
_cell.angle_beta   90.00
_cell.angle_gamma   90.00
#
_symmetry.space_group_name_H-M   'P 1'
#
loop_
_entity.id
_entity.type
_entity.pdbx_description
1 polymer ?
#
loop_
_entity_poly.entity_id
_entity_poly.type
_entity_poly.pdbx_seq_one_letter_code
_entity_poly.pdbx_strand_id
1 'polypeptide(L)'
;MTKETCYSFCSSCDRNTFHKIIHDHSYGDEDSLMEYKHQIIECLGCKNCSFRYVEISIEDYYEDAYGNRHYYETTDIYPKKIKLIKGVNYLPSIIRDVYEETLLAIGNKAYILAGLGLRTTLEAICNDKNIKGSSLEEKIDHMSQESLLTQRDANLLHSIRFLGNNAAHYTIKANHFQINAALEIIEYLIKSLYILEKQVAGKLDLPIDNYDDFVKKLLKVIKRLPDGYEFNIPEILEDSRLIKGNLKKQFFKKFRDEVSNEKIDNLSLSSNPDKPIKIVRPSEKPIKP
;
A
#
# COMPACT_ATOMS: atom_id res chain seq x y z
N MET A 1 -13.67 -44.09 -15.22
CA MET A 1 -14.14 -42.74 -14.86
C MET A 1 -13.11 -41.74 -15.35
N THR A 2 -13.31 -41.21 -16.55
CA THR A 2 -12.58 -40.04 -17.04
C THR A 2 -12.82 -38.92 -16.03
N LYS A 3 -11.76 -38.49 -15.33
CA LYS A 3 -11.86 -37.35 -14.42
C LYS A 3 -12.14 -36.13 -15.30
N GLU A 4 -13.34 -35.60 -15.26
CA GLU A 4 -13.64 -34.36 -15.97
C GLU A 4 -12.75 -33.25 -15.42
N THR A 5 -12.10 -32.54 -16.35
CA THR A 5 -11.22 -31.42 -16.04
C THR A 5 -11.77 -30.17 -16.68
N CYS A 6 -11.72 -29.05 -15.97
CA CYS A 6 -12.07 -27.74 -16.50
C CYS A 6 -10.87 -26.80 -16.49
N TYR A 7 -10.84 -25.83 -17.41
CA TYR A 7 -9.88 -24.74 -17.40
C TYR A 7 -10.51 -23.53 -16.70
N SER A 8 -9.92 -23.10 -15.58
CA SER A 8 -10.51 -22.07 -14.72
C SER A 8 -9.45 -21.31 -13.93
N PHE A 9 -9.80 -20.18 -13.32
CA PHE A 9 -8.87 -19.37 -12.53
C PHE A 9 -8.62 -19.98 -11.15
N CYS A 10 -7.35 -20.15 -10.80
CA CYS A 10 -6.95 -20.56 -9.46
C CYS A 10 -6.54 -19.34 -8.62
N SER A 11 -7.26 -19.09 -7.51
CA SER A 11 -7.00 -17.98 -6.60
C SER A 11 -5.61 -18.04 -5.96
N SER A 12 -5.14 -19.25 -5.64
CA SER A 12 -3.80 -19.48 -5.09
C SER A 12 -2.69 -19.28 -6.13
N CYS A 13 -2.83 -19.83 -7.35
CA CYS A 13 -1.80 -19.69 -8.40
C CYS A 13 -1.80 -18.35 -9.12
N ASP A 14 -2.86 -17.54 -8.99
CA ASP A 14 -3.05 -16.29 -9.72
C ASP A 14 -3.08 -16.41 -11.24
N ARG A 15 -3.62 -17.51 -11.76
CA ARG A 15 -3.69 -17.77 -13.20
C ARG A 15 -4.77 -18.78 -13.55
N ASN A 16 -5.20 -18.77 -14.81
CA ASN A 16 -5.99 -19.86 -15.35
C ASN A 16 -5.15 -21.13 -15.47
N THR A 17 -5.72 -22.26 -15.05
CA THR A 17 -5.07 -23.57 -15.09
C THR A 17 -6.10 -24.68 -15.11
N PHE A 18 -5.65 -25.91 -15.33
CA PHE A 18 -6.53 -27.07 -15.29
C PHE A 18 -6.88 -27.45 -13.85
N HIS A 19 -8.16 -27.72 -13.64
CA HIS A 19 -8.71 -28.17 -12.38
C HIS A 19 -9.41 -29.51 -12.60
N LYS A 20 -9.35 -30.38 -11.60
CA LYS A 20 -10.19 -31.57 -11.52
C LYS A 20 -11.56 -31.14 -10.99
N ILE A 21 -12.64 -31.55 -11.64
CA ILE A 21 -13.98 -31.42 -11.10
C ILE A 21 -14.14 -32.50 -10.02
N ILE A 22 -14.29 -32.09 -8.76
CA ILE A 22 -14.54 -32.99 -7.62
C ILE A 22 -16.02 -33.35 -7.55
N HIS A 23 -16.88 -32.37 -7.75
CA HIS A 23 -18.32 -32.51 -7.74
C HIS A 23 -18.93 -31.56 -8.76
N ASP A 24 -20.00 -32.01 -9.40
CA ASP A 24 -20.79 -31.25 -10.38
C ASP A 24 -22.26 -31.48 -10.09
N HIS A 25 -23.02 -30.39 -10.08
CA HIS A 25 -24.47 -30.39 -10.10
C HIS A 25 -24.93 -29.46 -11.21
N SER A 26 -25.50 -30.05 -12.26
CA SER A 26 -25.98 -29.33 -13.43
C SER A 26 -27.51 -29.37 -13.49
N TYR A 27 -28.12 -28.23 -13.82
CA TYR A 27 -29.56 -28.12 -14.09
C TYR A 27 -29.80 -27.08 -15.17
N GLY A 28 -30.89 -27.22 -15.92
CA GLY A 28 -31.32 -26.25 -16.91
C GLY A 28 -32.83 -26.27 -17.01
N ASP A 29 -33.39 -25.19 -17.55
CA ASP A 29 -34.81 -25.12 -17.89
C ASP A 29 -34.94 -25.06 -19.40
N GLU A 30 -35.65 -26.03 -19.99
CA GLU A 30 -35.84 -26.15 -21.44
C GLU A 30 -36.48 -24.90 -22.04
N ASP A 31 -37.35 -24.22 -21.29
CA ASP A 31 -38.01 -22.99 -21.74
C ASP A 31 -37.05 -21.79 -21.72
N SER A 32 -36.05 -21.80 -20.82
CA SER A 32 -35.10 -20.70 -20.63
C SER A 32 -33.91 -20.73 -21.59
N LEU A 33 -33.64 -21.87 -22.23
CA LEU A 33 -32.45 -22.10 -23.06
C LEU A 33 -31.13 -21.78 -22.33
N MET A 34 -31.13 -21.93 -21.01
CA MET A 34 -29.97 -21.75 -20.13
C MET A 34 -29.68 -23.04 -19.37
N GLU A 35 -28.39 -23.36 -19.26
CA GLU A 35 -27.89 -24.42 -18.39
C GLU A 35 -26.96 -23.82 -17.33
N TYR A 36 -27.08 -24.31 -16.09
CA TYR A 36 -26.34 -23.85 -14.93
C TYR A 36 -25.57 -25.01 -14.31
N LYS A 37 -24.30 -24.77 -13.96
CA LYS A 37 -23.46 -25.78 -13.28
C LYS A 37 -22.89 -25.23 -11.98
N HIS A 38 -23.03 -26.02 -10.92
CA HIS A 38 -22.44 -25.76 -9.60
C HIS A 38 -21.36 -26.80 -9.35
N GLN A 39 -20.09 -26.36 -9.30
CA GLN A 39 -18.94 -27.24 -9.29
C GLN A 39 -18.02 -26.98 -8.10
N ILE A 40 -17.50 -28.05 -7.49
CA ILE A 40 -16.33 -27.98 -6.63
C ILE A 40 -15.13 -28.43 -7.47
N ILE A 41 -14.14 -27.56 -7.61
CA ILE A 41 -12.98 -27.80 -8.47
C ILE A 41 -11.67 -27.75 -7.67
N GLU A 42 -10.72 -28.63 -7.98
CA GLU A 42 -9.39 -28.68 -7.35
C GLU A 42 -8.31 -28.38 -8.38
N CYS A 43 -7.46 -27.39 -8.10
CA CYS A 43 -6.35 -27.03 -8.97
C CYS A 43 -5.38 -28.21 -9.13
N LEU A 44 -5.10 -28.63 -10.37
CA LEU A 44 -4.19 -29.76 -10.60
C LEU A 44 -2.74 -29.44 -10.21
N GLY A 45 -2.36 -28.15 -10.14
CA GLY A 45 -1.06 -27.69 -9.67
C GLY A 45 -0.97 -27.58 -8.15
N CYS A 46 -1.59 -26.56 -7.56
CA CYS A 46 -1.44 -26.25 -6.12
C CYS A 46 -2.42 -26.98 -5.20
N LYS A 47 -3.36 -27.78 -5.74
CA LYS A 47 -4.41 -28.49 -4.98
C LYS A 47 -5.40 -27.58 -4.23
N ASN A 48 -5.40 -26.28 -4.49
CA ASN A 48 -6.41 -25.38 -3.93
C ASN A 48 -7.80 -25.73 -4.47
N CYS A 49 -8.78 -25.86 -3.58
CA CYS A 49 -10.18 -26.05 -3.93
C CYS A 49 -10.90 -24.70 -4.06
N SER A 50 -11.79 -24.62 -5.04
CA SER A 50 -12.67 -23.47 -5.27
C SER A 50 -14.06 -23.96 -5.66
N PHE A 51 -15.06 -23.12 -5.42
CA PHE A 51 -16.38 -23.30 -6.00
C PHE A 51 -16.44 -22.55 -7.34
N ARG A 52 -16.93 -23.21 -8.40
CA ARG A 52 -17.13 -22.64 -9.73
C ARG A 52 -18.61 -22.74 -10.09
N TYR A 53 -19.20 -21.60 -10.40
CA TYR A 53 -20.54 -21.49 -10.97
C TYR A 53 -20.41 -21.17 -12.46
N VAL A 54 -21.22 -21.83 -13.29
CA VAL A 54 -21.19 -21.71 -14.76
C VAL A 54 -22.59 -21.44 -15.25
N GLU A 55 -22.72 -20.47 -16.14
CA GLU A 55 -23.93 -20.19 -16.91
C GLU A 55 -23.63 -20.42 -18.38
N ILE A 56 -24.45 -21.22 -19.04
CA ILE A 56 -24.29 -21.60 -20.44
C ILE A 56 -25.54 -21.14 -21.18
N SER A 57 -25.36 -20.29 -22.19
CA SER A 57 -26.42 -19.90 -23.12
C SER A 57 -26.47 -20.91 -24.25
N ILE A 58 -27.60 -21.62 -24.37
CA ILE A 58 -27.79 -22.64 -25.42
C ILE A 58 -28.05 -21.96 -26.78
N GLU A 59 -28.53 -20.72 -26.78
CA GLU A 59 -28.71 -19.93 -28.01
C GLU A 59 -27.39 -19.41 -28.57
N ASP A 60 -26.42 -19.12 -27.71
CA ASP A 60 -25.13 -18.58 -28.11
C ASP A 60 -24.11 -19.71 -28.30
N TYR A 61 -23.87 -20.10 -29.54
CA TYR A 61 -22.85 -21.09 -29.89
C TYR A 61 -21.99 -20.67 -31.09
N TYR A 62 -20.79 -21.25 -31.18
CA TYR A 62 -19.96 -21.24 -32.38
C TYR A 62 -19.67 -22.67 -32.82
N GLU A 63 -19.49 -22.86 -34.12
CA GLU A 63 -19.11 -24.15 -34.69
C GLU A 63 -17.60 -24.22 -34.90
N ASP A 64 -16.97 -25.33 -34.51
CA ASP A 64 -15.58 -25.58 -34.83
C ASP A 64 -15.39 -26.05 -36.28
N ALA A 65 -14.13 -26.24 -36.69
CA ALA A 65 -13.79 -26.68 -38.06
C ALA A 65 -14.36 -28.06 -38.46
N TYR A 66 -14.88 -28.82 -37.50
CA TYR A 66 -15.49 -30.13 -37.70
C TYR A 66 -17.03 -30.09 -37.58
N GLY A 67 -17.62 -28.90 -37.41
CA GLY A 67 -19.06 -28.71 -37.28
C GLY A 67 -19.62 -29.01 -35.88
N ASN A 68 -18.78 -29.17 -34.85
CA ASN A 68 -19.28 -29.34 -33.48
C ASN A 68 -19.65 -27.97 -32.90
N ARG A 69 -20.79 -27.91 -32.20
CA ARG A 69 -21.25 -26.70 -31.51
C ARG A 69 -20.58 -26.56 -30.14
N HIS A 70 -20.08 -25.35 -29.87
CA HIS A 70 -19.52 -24.94 -28.59
C HIS A 70 -20.30 -23.75 -28.07
N TYR A 71 -20.83 -23.87 -26.86
CA TYR A 71 -21.64 -22.84 -26.23
C TYR A 71 -20.78 -21.85 -25.44
N TYR A 72 -21.19 -20.59 -25.39
CA TYR A 72 -20.51 -19.61 -24.56
C TYR A 72 -20.82 -19.84 -23.08
N GLU A 73 -19.77 -19.93 -22.26
CA GLU A 73 -19.87 -20.07 -20.82
C GLU A 73 -19.48 -18.76 -20.12
N THR A 74 -20.33 -18.29 -19.22
CA THR A 74 -19.94 -17.30 -18.20
C THR A 74 -19.59 -18.05 -16.91
N THR A 75 -18.48 -17.69 -16.27
CA THR A 75 -18.03 -18.38 -15.06
C THR A 75 -17.83 -17.43 -13.91
N ASP A 76 -18.23 -17.87 -12.72
CA ASP A 76 -17.91 -17.23 -11.47
C ASP A 76 -17.21 -18.20 -10.51
N ILE A 77 -16.23 -17.72 -9.75
CA ILE A 77 -15.36 -18.53 -8.89
C ILE A 77 -15.31 -17.93 -7.49
N TYR A 78 -15.48 -18.80 -6.50
CA TYR A 78 -15.45 -18.46 -5.09
C TYR A 78 -14.41 -19.31 -4.33
N PRO A 79 -13.73 -18.74 -3.33
CA PRO A 79 -13.80 -17.32 -2.93
C PRO A 79 -13.21 -16.40 -4.00
N LYS A 80 -13.78 -15.19 -4.11
CA LYS A 80 -13.25 -14.15 -4.99
C LYS A 80 -11.82 -13.82 -4.57
N LYS A 81 -10.91 -13.76 -5.53
CA LYS A 81 -9.55 -13.32 -5.24
C LYS A 81 -9.52 -11.81 -5.07
N ILE A 82 -8.98 -11.39 -3.93
CA ILE A 82 -8.54 -10.02 -3.72
C ILE A 82 -7.09 -9.88 -4.20
N LYS A 83 -6.79 -8.82 -4.94
CA LYS A 83 -5.42 -8.48 -5.32
C LYS A 83 -4.95 -7.29 -4.49
N LEU A 84 -4.10 -7.57 -3.49
CA LEU A 84 -3.51 -6.53 -2.65
C LEU A 84 -2.34 -5.85 -3.37
N ILE A 85 -2.17 -4.56 -3.12
CA ILE A 85 -0.96 -3.84 -3.50
C ILE A 85 0.28 -4.43 -2.83
N LYS A 86 1.40 -4.44 -3.57
CA LYS A 86 2.70 -4.83 -3.02
C LYS A 86 3.11 -3.86 -1.91
N GLY A 87 3.47 -4.39 -0.74
CA GLY A 87 3.84 -3.58 0.42
C GLY A 87 2.67 -3.27 1.35
N VAL A 88 1.52 -3.92 1.19
CA VAL A 88 0.36 -3.83 2.09
C VAL A 88 0.72 -4.04 3.58
N ASN A 89 1.77 -4.81 3.87
CA ASN A 89 2.25 -5.04 5.23
C ASN A 89 2.83 -3.78 5.92
N TYR A 90 3.08 -2.71 5.17
CA TYR A 90 3.53 -1.43 5.73
C TYR A 90 2.37 -0.53 6.15
N LEU A 91 1.12 -0.89 5.83
CA LEU A 91 -0.04 -0.12 6.23
C LEU A 91 -0.34 -0.33 7.73
N PRO A 92 -0.79 0.73 8.42
CA PRO A 92 -1.50 0.59 9.70
C PRO A 92 -2.66 -0.40 9.59
N SER A 93 -2.91 -1.17 10.66
CA SER A 93 -3.90 -2.26 10.64
C SER A 93 -5.28 -1.79 10.21
N ILE A 94 -5.79 -0.70 10.78
CA ILE A 94 -7.12 -0.15 10.48
C ILE A 94 -7.25 0.19 8.98
N ILE A 95 -6.23 0.81 8.39
CA ILE A 95 -6.27 1.18 6.97
C ILE A 95 -6.24 -0.08 6.11
N ARG A 96 -5.40 -1.05 6.45
CA ARG A 96 -5.32 -2.33 5.75
C ARG A 96 -6.65 -3.07 5.78
N ASP A 97 -7.24 -3.20 6.96
CA ASP A 97 -8.47 -3.98 7.16
C ASP A 97 -9.62 -3.37 6.35
N VAL A 98 -9.82 -2.05 6.40
CA VAL A 98 -10.85 -1.34 5.60
C VAL A 98 -10.57 -1.46 4.10
N TYR A 99 -9.30 -1.36 3.67
CA TYR A 99 -8.93 -1.52 2.27
C TYR A 99 -9.21 -2.95 1.77
N GLU A 100 -8.90 -3.98 2.56
CA GLU A 100 -9.18 -5.38 2.24
C GLU A 100 -10.69 -5.65 2.13
N GLU A 101 -11.50 -5.14 3.06
CA GLU A 101 -12.96 -5.18 2.99
C GLU A 101 -13.51 -4.47 1.75
N THR A 102 -12.92 -3.32 1.39
CA THR A 102 -13.28 -2.57 0.19
C THR A 102 -13.02 -3.40 -1.06
N LEU A 103 -11.87 -4.07 -1.14
CA LEU A 103 -11.57 -4.94 -2.27
C LEU A 103 -12.48 -6.18 -2.35
N LEU A 104 -12.92 -6.73 -1.21
CA LEU A 104 -13.94 -7.77 -1.17
C LEU A 104 -15.26 -7.27 -1.77
N ALA A 105 -15.70 -6.07 -1.42
CA ALA A 105 -16.90 -5.47 -1.98
C ALA A 105 -16.78 -5.27 -3.50
N ILE A 106 -15.61 -4.80 -3.97
CA ILE A 106 -15.32 -4.66 -5.41
C ILE A 106 -15.36 -6.02 -6.11
N GLY A 107 -14.67 -7.03 -5.58
CA GLY A 107 -14.60 -8.37 -6.17
C GLY A 107 -15.95 -9.08 -6.26
N ASN A 108 -16.87 -8.76 -5.34
CA ASN A 108 -18.25 -9.24 -5.34
C ASN A 108 -19.23 -8.31 -6.09
N LYS A 109 -18.72 -7.29 -6.79
CA LYS A 109 -19.52 -6.30 -7.53
C LYS A 109 -20.54 -5.53 -6.68
N ALA A 110 -20.32 -5.46 -5.36
CA ALA A 110 -21.13 -4.73 -4.40
C ALA A 110 -20.76 -3.24 -4.41
N TYR A 111 -20.99 -2.56 -5.55
CA TYR A 111 -20.40 -1.24 -5.82
C TYR A 111 -20.88 -0.09 -4.91
N ILE A 112 -22.05 -0.21 -4.29
CA ILE A 112 -22.47 0.76 -3.27
C ILE A 112 -21.55 0.66 -2.04
N LEU A 113 -21.31 -0.57 -1.55
CA LEU A 113 -20.40 -0.82 -0.44
C LEU A 113 -18.96 -0.51 -0.82
N ALA A 114 -18.54 -0.81 -2.05
CA ALA A 114 -17.22 -0.43 -2.54
C ALA A 114 -17.01 1.09 -2.53
N GLY A 115 -18.00 1.87 -2.99
CA GLY A 115 -17.93 3.33 -2.97
C GLY A 115 -17.84 3.90 -1.56
N LEU A 116 -18.58 3.32 -0.61
CA LEU A 116 -18.46 3.65 0.81
C LEU A 116 -17.08 3.27 1.35
N GLY A 117 -16.62 2.05 1.10
CA GLY A 117 -15.32 1.54 1.56
C GLY A 117 -14.13 2.35 1.03
N LEU A 118 -14.17 2.82 -0.21
CA LEU A 118 -13.13 3.70 -0.78
C LEU A 118 -13.06 5.03 -0.04
N ARG A 119 -14.21 5.63 0.29
CA ARG A 119 -14.28 6.83 1.11
C ARG A 119 -13.81 6.57 2.54
N THR A 120 -14.23 5.46 3.15
CA THR A 120 -13.81 5.09 4.50
C THR A 120 -12.31 4.83 4.57
N THR A 121 -11.72 4.25 3.52
CA THR A 121 -10.26 4.06 3.40
C THR A 121 -9.56 5.42 3.37
N LEU A 122 -10.08 6.39 2.60
CA LEU A 122 -9.55 7.75 2.57
C LEU A 122 -9.66 8.44 3.94
N GLU A 123 -10.80 8.32 4.62
CA GLU A 123 -11.00 8.87 5.96
C GLU A 123 -10.03 8.24 6.98
N ALA A 124 -9.80 6.92 6.89
CA ALA A 124 -8.85 6.22 7.74
C ALA A 124 -7.41 6.72 7.52
N ILE A 125 -7.02 7.00 6.27
CA ILE A 125 -5.72 7.61 5.94
C ILE A 125 -5.60 9.00 6.54
N CYS A 126 -6.62 9.85 6.41
CA CYS A 126 -6.59 11.19 6.99
C CYS A 126 -6.49 11.15 8.52
N ASN A 127 -7.16 10.19 9.16
CA ASN A 127 -7.11 10.03 10.61
C ASN A 127 -5.74 9.54 11.07
N ASP A 128 -5.11 8.57 10.39
CA ASP A 128 -3.76 8.09 10.71
C ASP A 128 -2.70 9.20 10.59
N LYS A 129 -2.82 10.04 9.55
CA LYS A 129 -1.95 11.22 9.37
C LYS A 129 -2.30 12.39 10.30
N ASN A 130 -3.28 12.24 11.20
CA ASN A 130 -3.74 13.27 12.13
C ASN A 130 -4.13 14.59 11.45
N ILE A 131 -4.71 14.50 10.25
CA ILE A 131 -5.13 15.67 9.49
C ILE A 131 -6.34 16.31 10.17
N LYS A 132 -6.21 17.59 10.50
CA LYS A 132 -7.29 18.36 11.14
C LYS A 132 -8.42 18.62 10.14
N GLY A 133 -9.65 18.66 10.61
CA GLY A 133 -10.82 18.98 9.80
C GLY A 133 -12.08 18.32 10.35
N SER A 134 -13.19 19.04 10.29
CA SER A 134 -14.52 18.59 10.69
C SER A 134 -15.19 17.73 9.61
N SER A 135 -14.77 17.89 8.36
CA SER A 135 -15.28 17.16 7.20
C SER A 135 -14.14 16.51 6.41
N LEU A 136 -14.48 15.51 5.58
CA LEU A 136 -13.50 14.90 4.67
C LEU A 136 -12.98 15.90 3.62
N GLU A 137 -13.80 16.88 3.25
CA GLU A 137 -13.39 17.98 2.35
C GLU A 137 -12.25 18.79 2.95
N GLU A 138 -12.44 19.31 4.17
CA GLU A 138 -11.40 20.06 4.89
C GLU A 138 -10.13 19.24 5.08
N LYS A 139 -10.27 17.94 5.39
CA LYS A 139 -9.11 17.05 5.55
C LYS A 139 -8.32 16.91 4.24
N ILE A 140 -9.00 16.70 3.10
CA ILE A 140 -8.32 16.60 1.80
C ILE A 140 -7.59 17.90 1.46
N ASP A 141 -8.22 19.05 1.70
CA ASP A 141 -7.61 20.36 1.45
C ASP A 141 -6.38 20.59 2.32
N HIS A 142 -6.45 20.24 3.61
CA HIS A 142 -5.31 20.34 4.51
C HIS A 142 -4.15 19.41 4.13
N MET A 143 -4.40 18.21 3.58
CA MET A 143 -3.31 17.35 3.07
C MET A 143 -2.50 18.02 1.96
N SER A 144 -3.15 18.82 1.11
CA SER A 144 -2.48 19.63 0.08
C SER A 144 -1.67 20.77 0.72
N GLN A 145 -2.27 21.48 1.68
CA GLN A 145 -1.64 22.61 2.37
C GLN A 145 -0.40 22.19 3.19
N GLU A 146 -0.45 21.02 3.82
CA GLU A 146 0.66 20.43 4.57
C GLU A 146 1.73 19.77 3.66
N SER A 147 1.60 19.91 2.33
CA SER A 147 2.53 19.35 1.33
C SER A 147 2.69 17.82 1.39
N LEU A 148 1.71 17.11 1.96
CA LEU A 148 1.65 15.65 1.91
C LEU A 148 1.27 15.16 0.52
N LEU A 149 0.53 15.98 -0.22
CA LEU A 149 0.02 15.70 -1.56
C LEU A 149 0.07 16.98 -2.41
N THR A 150 -0.02 16.84 -3.73
CA THR A 150 -0.19 18.00 -4.61
C THR A 150 -1.66 18.43 -4.69
N GLN A 151 -1.92 19.67 -5.13
CA GLN A 151 -3.30 20.11 -5.40
C GLN A 151 -4.01 19.24 -6.44
N ARG A 152 -3.26 18.66 -7.39
CA ARG A 152 -3.82 17.72 -8.37
C ARG A 152 -4.31 16.45 -7.71
N ASP A 153 -3.53 15.91 -6.77
CA ASP A 153 -3.93 14.72 -6.00
C ASP A 153 -5.18 15.02 -5.16
N ALA A 154 -5.24 16.18 -4.49
CA ALA A 154 -6.42 16.59 -3.73
C ALA A 154 -7.70 16.63 -4.58
N ASN A 155 -7.63 17.16 -5.81
CA ASN A 155 -8.76 17.15 -6.73
C ASN A 155 -9.23 15.72 -7.12
N LEU A 156 -8.29 14.79 -7.27
CA LEU A 156 -8.62 13.37 -7.50
C LEU A 156 -9.30 12.77 -6.26
N LEU A 157 -8.85 13.09 -5.06
CA LEU A 157 -9.45 12.63 -3.81
C LEU A 157 -10.86 13.18 -3.58
N HIS A 158 -11.15 14.41 -4.00
CA HIS A 158 -12.52 14.92 -3.99
C HIS A 158 -13.46 14.11 -4.89
N SER A 159 -12.96 13.55 -6.01
CA SER A 159 -13.76 12.64 -6.85
C SER A 159 -14.21 11.40 -6.09
N ILE A 160 -13.33 10.85 -5.23
CA ILE A 160 -13.67 9.72 -4.35
C ILE A 160 -14.67 10.15 -3.26
N ARG A 161 -14.48 11.33 -2.66
CA ARG A 161 -15.45 11.91 -1.71
C ARG A 161 -16.85 11.99 -2.32
N PHE A 162 -16.96 12.51 -3.54
CA PHE A 162 -18.24 12.60 -4.24
C PHE A 162 -18.84 11.23 -4.55
N LEU A 163 -18.02 10.29 -5.02
CA LEU A 163 -18.45 8.91 -5.27
C LEU A 163 -18.98 8.24 -4.00
N GLY A 164 -18.29 8.39 -2.87
CA GLY A 164 -18.71 7.85 -1.58
C GLY A 164 -19.95 8.54 -1.01
N ASN A 165 -20.07 9.86 -1.16
CA ASN A 165 -21.29 10.60 -0.81
C ASN A 165 -22.50 10.08 -1.60
N ASN A 166 -22.31 9.86 -2.90
CA ASN A 166 -23.36 9.33 -3.78
C ASN A 166 -23.81 7.93 -3.37
N ALA A 167 -22.87 7.06 -3.00
CA ALA A 167 -23.18 5.74 -2.47
C ALA A 167 -23.92 5.82 -1.12
N ALA A 168 -23.44 6.64 -0.18
CA ALA A 168 -23.95 6.68 1.20
C ALA A 168 -25.30 7.40 1.34
N HIS A 169 -25.46 8.56 0.69
CA HIS A 169 -26.63 9.43 0.90
C HIS A 169 -27.72 9.24 -0.16
N TYR A 170 -27.33 8.89 -1.39
CA TYR A 170 -28.27 8.79 -2.52
C TYR A 170 -28.41 7.36 -3.03
N THR A 171 -27.68 6.38 -2.49
CA THR A 171 -27.68 4.97 -2.93
C THR A 171 -27.41 4.83 -4.44
N ILE A 172 -26.62 5.75 -5.01
CA ILE A 172 -26.29 5.73 -6.43
C ILE A 172 -25.17 4.72 -6.66
N LYS A 173 -25.46 3.69 -7.44
CA LYS A 173 -24.50 2.65 -7.81
C LYS A 173 -23.54 3.18 -8.88
N ALA A 174 -22.27 3.34 -8.51
CA ALA A 174 -21.21 3.58 -9.48
C ALA A 174 -21.01 2.37 -10.40
N ASN A 175 -20.59 2.62 -11.64
CA ASN A 175 -20.24 1.54 -12.55
C ASN A 175 -18.81 1.02 -12.27
N HIS A 176 -18.47 -0.14 -12.84
CA HIS A 176 -17.18 -0.79 -12.62
C HIS A 176 -15.98 0.09 -13.02
N PHE A 177 -16.10 0.89 -14.08
CA PHE A 177 -15.03 1.80 -14.52
C PHE A 177 -14.77 2.89 -13.49
N GLN A 178 -15.83 3.48 -12.92
CA GLN A 178 -15.72 4.50 -11.87
C GLN A 178 -15.10 3.93 -10.59
N ILE A 179 -15.52 2.72 -10.18
CA ILE A 179 -14.97 2.03 -9.00
C ILE A 179 -13.48 1.74 -9.19
N ASN A 180 -13.07 1.24 -10.35
CA ASN A 180 -11.65 0.95 -10.60
C ASN A 180 -10.80 2.22 -10.66
N ALA A 181 -11.29 3.29 -11.30
CA ALA A 181 -10.58 4.57 -11.30
C ALA A 181 -10.40 5.12 -9.88
N ALA A 182 -11.43 5.02 -9.04
CA ALA A 182 -11.35 5.43 -7.64
C ALA A 182 -10.39 4.54 -6.82
N LEU A 183 -10.39 3.23 -7.06
CA LEU A 183 -9.44 2.29 -6.44
C LEU A 183 -8.00 2.63 -6.82
N GLU A 184 -7.71 2.92 -8.09
CA GLU A 184 -6.37 3.31 -8.55
C GLU A 184 -5.85 4.56 -7.82
N ILE A 185 -6.72 5.55 -7.61
CA ILE A 185 -6.37 6.77 -6.87
C ILE A 185 -6.07 6.45 -5.40
N ILE A 186 -6.90 5.63 -4.73
CA ILE A 186 -6.66 5.20 -3.34
C ILE A 186 -5.35 4.41 -3.23
N GLU A 187 -5.10 3.48 -4.14
CA GLU A 187 -3.87 2.68 -4.13
C GLU A 187 -2.63 3.54 -4.38
N TYR A 188 -2.71 4.54 -5.26
CA TYR A 188 -1.64 5.51 -5.46
C TYR A 188 -1.37 6.30 -4.17
N LEU A 189 -2.42 6.78 -3.50
CA LEU A 189 -2.31 7.50 -2.24
C LEU A 189 -1.63 6.64 -1.15
N ILE A 190 -2.07 5.39 -0.99
CA ILE A 190 -1.48 4.44 -0.05
C ILE A 190 0.00 4.19 -0.39
N LYS A 191 0.32 3.97 -1.66
CA LYS A 191 1.70 3.74 -2.11
C LYS A 191 2.59 4.92 -1.76
N SER A 192 2.13 6.13 -2.07
CA SER A 192 2.86 7.38 -1.82
C SER A 192 3.14 7.59 -0.33
N LEU A 193 2.11 7.44 0.52
CA LEU A 193 2.19 7.82 1.93
C LEU A 193 2.78 6.77 2.89
N TYR A 194 2.80 5.49 2.49
CA TYR A 194 3.17 4.39 3.39
C TYR A 194 4.21 3.42 2.81
N ILE A 195 4.21 3.20 1.49
CA ILE A 195 4.94 2.07 0.91
C ILE A 195 6.26 2.50 0.29
N LEU A 196 6.27 3.54 -0.55
CA LEU A 196 7.44 3.87 -1.39
C LEU A 196 8.68 4.15 -0.55
N GLU A 197 8.57 5.01 0.47
CA GLU A 197 9.69 5.34 1.36
C GLU A 197 10.29 4.09 2.02
N LYS A 198 9.44 3.17 2.51
CA LYS A 198 9.89 1.92 3.15
C LYS A 198 10.53 0.96 2.16
N GLN A 199 10.07 0.93 0.91
CA GLN A 199 10.62 0.03 -0.12
C GLN A 199 11.99 0.48 -0.65
N VAL A 200 12.23 1.79 -0.69
CA VAL A 200 13.50 2.36 -1.15
C VAL A 200 14.51 2.57 -0.02
N ALA A 201 14.06 2.61 1.24
CA ALA A 201 14.93 2.69 2.40
C ALA A 201 16.02 1.61 2.34
N GLY A 202 17.28 2.03 2.35
CA GLY A 202 18.44 1.14 2.27
C GLY A 202 18.83 0.68 0.87
N LYS A 203 18.08 1.07 -0.17
CA LYS A 203 18.41 0.83 -1.59
C LYS A 203 18.79 2.12 -2.32
N LEU A 204 18.15 3.22 -1.95
CA LEU A 204 18.42 4.56 -2.47
C LEU A 204 18.71 5.50 -1.32
N ASP A 205 19.58 6.47 -1.55
CA ASP A 205 19.81 7.55 -0.59
C ASP A 205 18.65 8.53 -0.64
N LEU A 206 17.93 8.64 0.47
CA LEU A 206 16.82 9.58 0.63
C LEU A 206 17.33 10.94 1.12
N PRO A 207 16.74 12.05 0.65
CA PRO A 207 17.09 13.37 1.15
C PRO A 207 16.67 13.51 2.61
N ILE A 208 17.60 13.96 3.44
CA ILE A 208 17.35 14.32 4.84
C ILE A 208 16.77 15.73 4.87
N ASP A 209 15.50 15.82 5.25
CA ASP A 209 14.75 17.06 5.32
C ASP A 209 14.13 17.37 6.68
N ASN A 210 14.31 16.49 7.64
CA ASN A 210 13.98 16.73 9.05
C ASN A 210 15.24 16.61 9.93
N TYR A 211 15.20 17.30 11.06
CA TYR A 211 16.36 17.40 11.95
C TYR A 211 16.64 16.09 12.70
N ASP A 212 15.62 15.33 13.06
CA ASP A 212 15.79 14.11 13.85
C ASP A 212 16.51 13.03 13.05
N ASP A 213 16.19 12.87 11.77
CA ASP A 213 16.87 11.93 10.89
C ASP A 213 18.30 12.38 10.57
N PHE A 214 18.53 13.69 10.48
CA PHE A 214 19.88 14.25 10.43
C PHE A 214 20.69 13.83 11.67
N VAL A 215 20.16 14.02 12.87
CA VAL A 215 20.84 13.65 14.13
C VAL A 215 21.07 12.14 14.21
N LYS A 216 20.06 11.31 13.90
CA LYS A 216 20.20 9.84 13.90
C LYS A 216 21.32 9.38 12.96
N LYS A 217 21.38 9.93 11.74
CA LYS A 217 22.42 9.60 10.76
C LYS A 217 23.80 10.01 11.28
N LEU A 218 23.93 11.22 11.82
CA LEU A 218 25.19 11.75 12.33
C LEU A 218 25.69 10.93 13.54
N LEU A 219 24.82 10.64 14.50
CA LEU A 219 25.14 9.80 15.67
C LEU A 219 25.59 8.40 15.25
N LYS A 220 25.04 7.84 14.17
CA LYS A 220 25.46 6.53 13.63
C LYS A 220 26.91 6.55 13.14
N VAL A 221 27.36 7.66 12.56
CA VAL A 221 28.76 7.86 12.15
C VAL A 221 29.64 8.10 13.37
N ILE A 222 29.23 9.00 14.27
CA ILE A 222 29.96 9.34 15.50
C ILE A 222 30.25 8.11 16.37
N LYS A 223 29.31 7.16 16.44
CA LYS A 223 29.51 5.88 17.16
C LYS A 223 30.69 5.04 16.64
N ARG A 224 31.10 5.22 15.39
CA ARG A 224 32.22 4.49 14.76
C ARG A 224 33.57 5.18 14.93
N LEU A 225 33.57 6.44 15.37
CA LEU A 225 34.78 7.24 15.55
C LEU A 225 35.39 7.02 16.95
N PRO A 226 36.71 7.21 17.14
CA PRO A 226 37.37 7.04 18.43
C PRO A 226 36.99 8.13 19.43
N ASP A 227 37.18 7.85 20.72
CA ASP A 227 37.01 8.85 21.77
C ASP A 227 38.06 9.97 21.64
N GLY A 228 37.70 11.18 22.02
CA GLY A 228 38.54 12.37 21.86
C GLY A 228 38.68 12.88 20.42
N TYR A 229 38.03 12.24 19.42
CA TYR A 229 38.06 12.70 18.04
C TYR A 229 37.38 14.06 17.89
N GLU A 230 38.09 15.01 17.30
CA GLU A 230 37.58 16.34 16.99
C GLU A 230 37.18 16.40 15.52
N PHE A 231 36.02 17.01 15.23
CA PHE A 231 35.48 17.08 13.88
C PHE A 231 34.65 18.34 13.65
N ASN A 232 34.44 18.67 12.38
CA ASN A 232 33.31 19.47 11.94
C ASN A 232 32.28 18.57 11.25
N ILE A 233 31.00 18.99 11.24
CA ILE A 233 29.91 18.19 10.70
C ILE A 233 30.15 17.78 9.23
N PRO A 234 30.61 18.68 8.33
CA PRO A 234 30.93 18.30 6.94
C PRO A 234 31.98 17.20 6.80
N GLU A 235 32.99 17.15 7.67
CA GLU A 235 34.11 16.19 7.60
C GLU A 235 33.66 14.74 7.80
N ILE A 236 32.73 14.52 8.73
CA ILE A 236 32.28 13.17 9.08
C ILE A 236 31.03 12.73 8.30
N LEU A 237 30.34 13.67 7.66
CA LEU A 237 29.13 13.34 6.92
C LEU A 237 29.50 12.87 5.51
N GLU A 238 29.67 11.55 5.35
CA GLU A 238 30.13 10.87 4.12
C GLU A 238 29.44 11.37 2.84
N ASP A 239 28.16 11.74 2.90
CA ASP A 239 27.46 12.37 1.78
C ASP A 239 26.59 13.55 2.19
N SER A 240 27.21 14.73 2.23
CA SER A 240 26.53 15.99 2.56
C SER A 240 25.62 16.56 1.48
N ARG A 241 25.47 15.84 0.35
CA ARG A 241 24.46 16.12 -0.70
C ARG A 241 23.09 15.61 -0.29
N LEU A 242 23.01 14.69 0.68
CA LEU A 242 21.75 14.12 1.15
C LEU A 242 20.95 15.11 1.99
N ILE A 243 21.58 16.12 2.59
CA ILE A 243 20.86 17.15 3.34
C ILE A 243 20.32 18.19 2.36
N LYS A 244 19.01 18.47 2.39
CA LYS A 244 18.42 19.53 1.54
C LYS A 244 19.19 20.84 1.72
N GLY A 245 19.63 21.43 0.59
CA GLY A 245 20.62 22.52 0.60
C GLY A 245 20.22 23.76 1.42
N ASN A 246 18.92 24.09 1.44
CA ASN A 246 18.36 25.17 2.25
C ASN A 246 18.39 24.87 3.76
N LEU A 247 18.29 23.60 4.17
CA LEU A 247 18.26 23.18 5.58
C LEU A 247 19.64 22.92 6.17
N LYS A 248 20.66 22.68 5.32
CA LYS A 248 22.02 22.32 5.74
C LYS A 248 22.61 23.28 6.78
N LYS A 249 22.55 24.59 6.52
CA LYS A 249 23.07 25.61 7.47
C LYS A 249 22.29 25.62 8.78
N GLN A 250 20.97 25.49 8.71
CA GLN A 250 20.09 25.50 9.88
C GLN A 250 20.33 24.28 10.77
N PHE A 251 20.44 23.09 10.18
CA PHE A 251 20.69 21.85 10.92
C PHE A 251 22.06 21.87 11.59
N PHE A 252 23.10 22.34 10.88
CA PHE A 252 24.44 22.41 11.45
C PHE A 252 24.51 23.37 12.64
N LYS A 253 23.86 24.54 12.52
CA LYS A 253 23.75 25.50 13.62
C LYS A 253 23.01 24.88 14.81
N LYS A 254 21.82 24.32 14.57
CA LYS A 254 21.00 23.72 15.62
C LYS A 254 21.74 22.58 16.36
N PHE A 255 22.47 21.74 15.64
CA PHE A 255 23.27 20.67 16.24
C PHE A 255 24.39 21.20 17.12
N ARG A 256 25.10 22.23 16.65
CA ARG A 256 26.16 22.87 17.46
C ARG A 256 25.58 23.51 18.72
N ASP A 257 24.41 24.15 18.62
CA ASP A 257 23.71 24.75 19.75
C ASP A 257 23.23 23.66 20.74
N GLU A 258 22.81 22.49 20.26
CA GLU A 258 22.44 21.36 21.14
C GLU A 258 23.65 20.75 21.86
N VAL A 259 24.81 20.65 21.19
CA VAL A 259 26.06 20.22 21.82
C VAL A 259 26.53 21.24 22.86
N SER A 260 26.44 22.55 22.58
CA SER A 260 26.84 23.58 23.54
C SER A 260 25.95 23.64 24.78
N ASN A 261 24.68 23.23 24.66
CA ASN A 261 23.73 23.16 25.76
C ASN A 261 23.71 21.79 26.45
N GLU A 262 24.70 20.92 26.20
CA GLU A 262 24.82 19.59 26.80
C GLU A 262 23.58 18.69 26.59
N LYS A 263 22.84 18.90 25.49
CA LYS A 263 21.63 18.12 25.16
C LYS A 263 21.92 16.78 24.49
N ILE A 264 23.16 16.58 24.02
CA ILE A 264 23.58 15.37 23.32
C ILE A 264 24.70 14.72 24.10
N ASP A 265 24.41 13.57 24.70
CA ASP A 265 25.37 12.81 25.48
C ASP A 265 26.61 12.44 24.64
N ASN A 266 27.76 12.45 25.29
CA ASN A 266 29.06 12.07 24.75
C ASN A 266 29.68 13.03 23.70
N LEU A 267 29.20 14.27 23.63
CA LEU A 267 29.78 15.32 22.80
C LEU A 267 30.05 16.59 23.60
N SER A 268 31.15 17.28 23.31
CA SER A 268 31.47 18.59 23.87
C SER A 268 32.00 19.54 22.80
N LEU A 269 32.10 20.83 23.13
CA LEU A 269 32.82 21.78 22.27
C LEU A 269 34.33 21.54 22.35
N SER A 270 35.01 21.67 21.21
CA SER A 270 36.47 21.68 21.12
C SER A 270 37.01 23.12 21.18
N SER A 271 38.25 23.28 21.65
CA SER A 271 39.04 24.51 21.53
C SER A 271 39.49 24.81 20.09
N ASN A 272 39.39 23.85 19.17
CA ASN A 272 39.75 24.01 17.76
C ASN A 272 38.60 24.67 16.95
N PRO A 273 38.78 25.88 16.40
CA PRO A 273 37.75 26.56 15.63
C PRO A 273 37.32 25.80 14.37
N ASP A 274 38.25 25.09 13.73
CA ASP A 274 38.02 24.34 12.48
C ASP A 274 37.34 22.98 12.73
N LYS A 275 37.43 22.48 13.97
CA LYS A 275 36.86 21.21 14.41
C LYS A 275 36.13 21.39 15.74
N PRO A 276 34.99 22.10 15.74
CA PRO A 276 34.41 22.67 16.95
C PRO A 276 33.73 21.65 17.87
N ILE A 277 33.65 20.37 17.48
CA ILE A 277 32.96 19.32 18.23
C ILE A 277 33.95 18.20 18.55
N LYS A 278 33.92 17.71 19.79
CA LYS A 278 34.75 16.62 20.29
C LYS A 278 33.90 15.49 20.86
N ILE A 279 34.29 14.25 20.60
CA ILE A 279 33.69 13.07 21.23
C ILE A 279 34.26 12.91 22.65
N VAL A 280 33.37 12.77 23.64
CA VAL A 280 33.73 12.58 25.05
C VAL A 280 32.91 11.44 25.63
N ARG A 281 33.37 10.20 25.46
CA ARG A 281 32.71 9.03 26.06
C ARG A 281 33.16 8.92 27.52
N PRO A 282 32.24 8.64 28.47
CA PRO A 282 32.65 8.34 29.84
C PRO A 282 33.59 7.13 29.79
N SER A 283 34.76 7.28 30.42
CA SER A 283 35.75 6.21 30.51
C SER A 283 35.09 4.95 31.06
N GLU A 284 35.29 3.82 30.37
CA GLU A 284 34.99 2.51 30.93
C GLU A 284 35.67 2.45 32.29
N LYS A 285 34.88 2.44 33.37
CA LYS A 285 35.43 2.21 34.71
C LYS A 285 36.21 0.90 34.62
N PRO A 286 37.49 0.87 35.05
CA PRO A 286 38.24 -0.38 35.06
C PRO A 286 37.43 -1.39 35.88
N ILE A 287 37.15 -2.53 35.27
CA ILE A 287 36.59 -3.69 35.94
C ILE A 287 37.57 -4.00 37.07
N LYS A 288 37.14 -3.77 38.32
CA LYS A 288 37.96 -4.13 39.49
C LYS A 288 38.21 -5.65 39.44
N PRO A 289 39.45 -6.09 39.69
CA PRO A 289 39.82 -7.50 39.63
C PRO A 289 39.04 -8.36 40.63
#